data_AF-A6HCE8-F1
#
_entry.id   AF-A6HCE8-F1
#
_cell.length_a   1.000
_cell.length_b   1.000
_cell.length_c   1.000
_cell.angle_alpha   90.00
_cell.angle_beta   90.00
_cell.angle_gamma   90.00
#
_symmetry.space_group_name_H-M   'P 1'
#
loop_
_entity.id
_entity.type
_entity.pdbx_description
1 polymer ?
#
loop_
_entity_poly.entity_id
_entity_poly.type
_entity_poly.pdbx_seq_one_letter_code
_entity_poly.pdbx_strand_id
1 'polypeptide(L)'
;MSGKDRIEIFPSRMAQTIMKARLKGAQTGRNLLKKKSDALTLRFRQILKKIIETKMLMGEVMREAAFSLAEAKFTAGDFSTTVIQNVNKAQWNYWWNWLPCRLPLLLWMKPLR
;
A
#
# COMPACT_ATOMS: atom_id res chain seq x y z
N MET A 1 4.66 8.46 42.98
CA MET A 1 3.43 7.88 42.40
C MET A 1 2.42 9.00 42.29
N SER A 2 2.10 9.38 41.06
CA SER A 2 1.33 10.59 40.77
C SER A 2 -0.14 10.35 41.13
N GLY A 3 -0.82 11.31 41.75
CA GLY A 3 -2.25 11.19 42.10
C GLY A 3 -3.17 10.89 40.90
N LYS A 4 -2.65 10.98 39.67
CA LYS A 4 -3.32 10.68 38.40
C LYS A 4 -3.31 9.20 38.00
N ASP A 5 -2.64 8.33 38.76
CA ASP A 5 -2.50 6.89 38.44
C ASP A 5 -3.81 6.10 38.68
N ARG A 6 -4.81 6.71 39.32
CA ARG A 6 -6.09 6.08 39.67
C ARG A 6 -7.27 6.95 39.24
N ILE A 7 -8.37 6.28 38.88
CA ILE A 7 -9.63 6.96 38.61
C ILE A 7 -10.22 7.45 39.93
N GLU A 8 -10.54 8.73 40.02
CA GLU A 8 -11.22 9.33 41.16
C GLU A 8 -12.67 8.81 41.22
N ILE A 9 -12.89 7.76 42.01
CA ILE A 9 -14.22 7.20 42.27
C ILE A 9 -14.37 6.88 43.76
N PHE A 10 -15.54 7.17 44.31
CA PHE A 10 -15.84 6.82 45.69
C PHE A 10 -15.87 5.28 45.86
N PRO A 11 -15.22 4.72 46.89
CA PRO A 11 -15.14 3.28 47.07
C PRO A 11 -16.49 2.69 47.48
N SER A 12 -17.21 2.09 46.53
CA SER A 12 -18.47 1.36 46.75
C SER A 12 -18.45 -0.01 46.07
N ARG A 13 -19.30 -0.93 46.52
CA ARG A 13 -19.44 -2.26 45.89
C ARG A 13 -19.81 -2.16 44.40
N MET A 14 -20.65 -1.19 44.04
CA MET A 14 -21.02 -0.90 42.66
C MET A 14 -19.85 -0.33 41.85
N ALA A 15 -19.05 0.57 42.44
CA ALA A 15 -17.84 1.08 41.78
C ALA A 15 -16.85 -0.06 41.45
N GLN A 16 -16.71 -1.05 42.33
CA GLN A 16 -15.84 -2.21 42.09
C GLN A 16 -16.29 -3.05 40.89
N THR A 17 -17.59 -3.29 40.71
CA THR A 17 -18.10 -4.07 39.56
C THR A 17 -17.89 -3.32 38.26
N ILE A 18 -18.12 -2.00 38.23
CA ILE A 18 -17.85 -1.14 37.08
C ILE A 18 -16.37 -1.19 36.70
N MET A 19 -15.45 -1.07 37.67
CA MET A 19 -14.02 -1.09 37.39
C MET A 19 -13.53 -2.46 36.89
N LYS A 20 -14.07 -3.57 37.40
CA LYS A 20 -13.79 -4.91 36.88
C LYS A 20 -14.27 -5.07 35.44
N ALA A 21 -15.45 -4.58 35.10
CA ALA A 21 -15.97 -4.60 33.74
C ALA A 21 -15.10 -3.77 32.78
N ARG A 22 -14.70 -2.56 33.20
CA ARG A 22 -13.78 -1.69 32.43
C ARG A 22 -12.42 -2.36 32.21
N LEU A 23 -11.86 -3.01 33.23
CA LEU A 23 -10.59 -3.73 33.11
C LEU A 23 -10.68 -4.87 32.09
N LYS A 24 -11.76 -5.67 32.14
CA LYS A 24 -11.99 -6.76 31.18
C LYS A 24 -12.18 -6.21 29.75
N GLY A 25 -12.89 -5.09 29.59
CA GLY A 25 -13.04 -4.39 28.32
C GLY A 25 -11.70 -3.88 27.77
N ALA A 26 -10.85 -3.30 28.62
CA ALA A 26 -9.51 -2.85 28.22
C ALA A 26 -8.57 -4.00 27.85
N GLN A 27 -8.60 -5.11 28.60
CA GLN A 27 -7.81 -6.32 28.30
C GLN A 27 -8.20 -6.92 26.95
N THR A 28 -9.50 -7.06 26.69
CA THR A 28 -10.00 -7.55 25.40
C THR A 28 -9.69 -6.57 24.26
N GLY A 29 -9.89 -5.27 24.45
CA GLY A 29 -9.53 -4.23 23.49
C GLY A 29 -8.05 -4.25 23.12
N ARG A 30 -7.15 -4.36 24.10
CA ARG A 30 -5.70 -4.50 23.86
C ARG A 30 -5.39 -5.73 23.00
N ASN A 31 -5.98 -6.88 23.31
CA ASN A 31 -5.76 -8.11 22.55
C ASN A 31 -6.23 -7.99 21.10
N LEU A 32 -7.38 -7.34 20.86
CA LEU A 32 -7.90 -7.07 19.52
C LEU A 32 -6.98 -6.14 18.73
N LEU A 33 -6.54 -5.04 19.35
CA LEU A 33 -5.63 -4.08 18.71
C LEU A 33 -4.26 -4.70 18.43
N LYS A 34 -3.77 -5.57 19.31
CA LYS A 34 -2.52 -6.30 19.09
C LYS A 34 -2.64 -7.27 17.91
N LYS A 35 -3.74 -8.03 17.80
CA LYS A 35 -4.00 -8.88 16.63
C LYS A 35 -4.07 -8.08 15.34
N LYS A 36 -4.71 -6.90 15.36
CA LYS A 36 -4.76 -5.99 14.21
C LYS A 36 -3.37 -5.49 13.82
N SER A 37 -2.54 -5.07 14.77
CA SER A 37 -1.19 -4.59 14.48
C SER A 37 -0.28 -5.69 13.96
N ASP A 38 -0.41 -6.93 14.46
CA ASP A 38 0.35 -8.08 13.95
C ASP A 38 -0.07 -8.44 12.51
N ALA A 39 -1.36 -8.41 12.19
CA ALA A 39 -1.85 -8.62 10.83
C ALA A 39 -1.34 -7.54 9.85
N LEU A 40 -1.34 -6.27 10.27
CA LEU A 40 -0.79 -5.17 9.47
C LEU A 40 0.72 -5.32 9.27
N THR A 41 1.45 -5.70 10.31
CA THR A 41 2.91 -5.92 10.21
C THR A 41 3.23 -7.07 9.26
N LEU A 42 2.45 -8.14 9.28
CA LEU A 42 2.58 -9.26 8.35
C LEU A 42 2.32 -8.83 6.90
N ARG A 43 1.23 -8.09 6.65
CA ARG A 43 0.93 -7.53 5.33
C ARG A 43 2.03 -6.59 4.84
N PHE A 44 2.55 -5.74 5.71
CA PHE A 44 3.66 -4.84 5.38
C PHE A 44 4.90 -5.64 4.94
N ARG A 45 5.26 -6.70 5.69
CA ARG A 45 6.38 -7.59 5.29
C ARG A 45 6.13 -8.30 3.96
N GLN A 46 4.90 -8.74 3.67
CA GLN A 46 4.54 -9.32 2.37
C GLN A 46 4.71 -8.31 1.23
N ILE A 47 4.24 -7.07 1.42
CA ILE A 47 4.36 -6.00 0.43
C ILE A 47 5.84 -5.68 0.19
N LEU A 48 6.64 -5.57 1.25
CA LEU A 48 8.09 -5.32 1.10
C LEU A 48 8.78 -6.40 0.28
N LYS A 49 8.46 -7.69 0.48
CA LYS A 49 9.00 -8.78 -0.34
C LYS A 49 8.63 -8.62 -1.81
N LYS A 50 7.34 -8.38 -2.10
CA LYS A 50 6.86 -8.15 -3.47
C LYS A 50 7.54 -6.96 -4.14
N ILE A 51 7.77 -5.87 -3.41
CA ILE A 51 8.46 -4.68 -3.92
C ILE A 51 9.91 -5.04 -4.30
N ILE A 52 10.62 -5.79 -3.45
CA ILE A 52 12.00 -6.18 -3.72
C ILE A 52 12.08 -7.11 -4.94
N GLU A 53 11.23 -8.13 -5.01
CA GLU A 53 11.12 -9.04 -6.15
C GLU A 53 10.85 -8.26 -7.45
N THR A 54 9.84 -7.38 -7.45
CA THR A 54 9.48 -6.57 -8.62
C THR A 54 10.61 -5.62 -9.01
N LYS A 55 11.34 -5.04 -8.05
CA LYS A 55 12.48 -4.15 -8.33
C LYS A 55 13.63 -4.91 -9.02
N MET A 56 13.90 -6.15 -8.61
CA MET A 56 14.92 -6.99 -9.25
C MET A 56 14.51 -7.34 -10.69
N LEU A 57 13.27 -7.80 -10.89
CA LEU A 57 12.72 -8.10 -12.21
C LEU A 57 12.73 -6.87 -13.13
N MET A 58 12.35 -5.69 -12.60
CA MET A 58 12.41 -4.43 -13.34
C MET A 58 13.83 -4.10 -13.81
N GLY A 59 14.85 -4.42 -13.02
CA GLY A 59 16.24 -4.23 -13.41
C GLY A 59 16.68 -5.12 -14.58
N GLU A 60 16.20 -6.36 -14.63
CA GLU A 60 16.45 -7.28 -15.76
C GLU A 60 15.71 -6.82 -17.02
N VAL A 61 14.43 -6.49 -16.90
CA VAL A 61 13.60 -5.99 -18.02
C VAL A 61 14.18 -4.69 -18.59
N MET A 62 14.66 -3.77 -17.74
CA MET A 62 15.31 -2.55 -18.22
C MET A 62 16.63 -2.82 -18.93
N ARG A 63 17.40 -3.83 -18.50
CA ARG A 63 18.65 -4.21 -19.17
C ARG A 63 18.39 -4.77 -20.56
N GLU A 64 17.43 -5.68 -20.68
CA GLU A 64 16.98 -6.24 -21.95
C GLU A 64 16.44 -5.14 -22.88
N ALA A 65 15.55 -4.27 -22.38
CA ALA A 65 15.02 -3.16 -23.16
C ALA A 65 16.10 -2.19 -23.66
N ALA A 66 17.11 -1.90 -22.84
CA ALA A 66 18.25 -1.07 -23.25
C ALA A 66 19.09 -1.74 -24.35
N PHE A 67 19.24 -3.07 -24.29
CA PHE A 67 19.93 -3.83 -25.33
C PHE A 67 19.13 -3.84 -26.64
N SER A 68 17.83 -4.12 -26.60
CA SER A 68 16.95 -4.05 -27.78
C SER A 68 16.92 -2.65 -28.40
N LEU A 69 17.00 -1.59 -27.58
CA LEU A 69 17.12 -0.22 -28.06
C LEU A 69 18.44 -0.02 -28.83
N ALA A 70 19.55 -0.56 -28.32
CA ALA A 70 20.85 -0.48 -28.99
C ALA A 70 20.84 -1.22 -30.34
N GLU A 71 20.24 -2.41 -30.43
CA GLU A 71 20.08 -3.15 -31.70
C GLU A 71 19.22 -2.37 -32.72
N ALA A 72 18.12 -1.78 -32.25
CA ALA A 72 17.26 -0.95 -33.10
C ALA A 72 18.03 0.30 -33.60
N LYS A 73 18.84 0.93 -32.75
CA LYS A 73 19.66 2.08 -33.16
C LYS A 73 20.77 1.70 -34.13
N PHE A 74 21.36 0.52 -33.97
CA PHE A 74 22.38 0.02 -34.88
C PHE A 74 21.83 -0.22 -36.29
N THR A 75 20.61 -0.72 -36.40
CA THR A 75 19.97 -1.03 -37.69
C THR A 75 19.29 0.17 -38.35
N ALA A 76 18.57 0.99 -37.59
CA ALA A 76 17.73 2.07 -38.10
C ALA A 76 18.29 3.49 -37.88
N GLY A 77 19.43 3.63 -37.19
CA GLY A 77 20.00 4.93 -36.84
C GLY A 77 19.22 5.66 -35.73
N ASP A 78 19.24 6.99 -35.75
CA ASP A 78 18.56 7.81 -34.73
C ASP A 78 17.07 8.04 -35.05
N PHE A 79 16.20 7.19 -34.48
CA PHE A 79 14.73 7.32 -34.58
C PHE A 79 14.06 7.98 -33.37
N SER A 80 14.86 8.50 -32.41
CA SER A 80 14.35 9.06 -31.15
C SER A 80 13.47 10.30 -31.34
N THR A 81 13.84 11.20 -32.24
CA THR A 81 13.11 12.44 -32.55
C THR A 81 11.75 12.14 -33.17
N THR A 82 11.71 11.23 -34.15
CA THR A 82 10.48 10.78 -34.82
C THR A 82 9.52 10.12 -33.83
N VAL A 83 10.02 9.28 -32.91
CA VAL A 83 9.17 8.65 -31.89
C VAL A 83 8.57 9.71 -30.97
N ILE A 84 9.37 10.67 -30.47
CA ILE A 84 8.87 11.71 -29.55
C ILE A 84 7.81 12.60 -30.22
N GLN A 85 7.98 12.95 -31.50
CA GLN A 85 7.03 13.77 -32.25
C GLN A 85 5.68 13.09 -32.48
N ASN A 86 5.66 11.76 -32.58
CA ASN A 86 4.45 10.99 -32.90
C ASN A 86 3.63 10.57 -31.66
N VAL A 87 4.05 10.92 -30.44
CA VAL A 87 3.32 10.56 -29.19
C VAL A 87 2.28 11.65 -28.86
N ASN A 88 0.99 11.36 -29.12
CA ASN A 88 -0.12 12.29 -28.80
C ASN A 88 -0.84 11.99 -27.48
N LYS A 89 -1.14 10.72 -27.17
CA LYS A 89 -1.86 10.30 -25.95
C LYS A 89 -1.36 8.93 -25.48
N ALA A 90 -1.19 8.77 -24.16
CA ALA A 90 -0.86 7.47 -23.59
C ALA A 90 -2.09 6.54 -23.64
N GLN A 91 -1.99 5.46 -24.42
CA GLN A 91 -3.01 4.41 -24.44
C GLN A 91 -2.72 3.39 -23.33
N TRP A 92 -3.62 3.30 -22.36
CA TRP A 92 -3.63 2.19 -21.40
C TRP A 92 -4.48 1.08 -22.01
N ASN A 93 -3.85 0.03 -22.54
CA ASN A 93 -4.58 -1.16 -22.98
C ASN A 93 -5.06 -1.93 -21.75
N TYR A 94 -6.35 -1.79 -21.45
CA TYR A 94 -7.02 -2.52 -20.37
C TYR A 94 -7.21 -3.99 -20.76
N TRP A 95 -6.15 -4.79 -20.65
CA TRP A 95 -6.29 -6.25 -20.41
C TRP A 95 -6.83 -6.55 -18.99
N TRP A 96 -7.09 -5.50 -18.19
CA TRP A 96 -7.66 -5.56 -16.84
C TRP A 96 -9.19 -5.79 -16.79
N ASN A 97 -9.89 -5.89 -17.92
CA ASN A 97 -11.35 -6.09 -17.92
C ASN A 97 -11.81 -7.52 -17.55
N TRP A 98 -10.90 -8.41 -17.14
CA TRP A 98 -11.22 -9.74 -16.57
C TRP A 98 -10.99 -9.87 -15.06
N LEU A 99 -10.61 -8.80 -14.35
CA LEU A 99 -10.58 -8.79 -12.87
C LEU A 99 -11.72 -7.94 -12.28
N PRO A 100 -12.40 -8.39 -11.20
CA PRO A 100 -13.63 -7.77 -10.69
C PRO A 100 -13.44 -6.43 -9.96
N CYS A 101 -12.26 -5.81 -10.02
CA CYS A 101 -11.94 -4.61 -9.25
C CYS A 101 -12.08 -3.33 -10.10
N ARG A 102 -13.28 -3.04 -10.62
CA ARG A 102 -13.52 -1.90 -11.52
C ARG A 102 -14.27 -0.71 -10.90
N LEU A 103 -14.20 -0.48 -9.60
CA LEU A 103 -14.70 0.76 -8.99
C LEU A 103 -13.95 0.96 -7.67
N PRO A 104 -12.87 1.77 -7.62
CA PRO A 104 -13.05 3.22 -7.40
C PRO A 104 -11.89 4.14 -7.89
N LEU A 105 -11.05 3.75 -8.85
CA LEU A 105 -9.86 4.54 -9.25
C LEU A 105 -10.11 5.59 -10.36
N LEU A 106 -11.28 5.56 -10.99
CA LEU A 106 -11.67 6.54 -12.03
C LEU A 106 -11.94 7.95 -11.48
N LEU A 107 -11.94 8.15 -10.16
CA LEU A 107 -12.17 9.46 -9.54
C LEU A 107 -10.87 10.25 -9.27
N TRP A 108 -9.69 9.65 -9.42
CA TRP A 108 -8.41 10.27 -9.04
C TRP A 108 -7.49 10.66 -10.22
N MET A 109 -7.89 10.37 -11.45
CA MET A 109 -7.19 10.80 -12.68
C MET A 109 -8.06 11.71 -13.56
N LYS A 110 -8.81 12.64 -12.96
CA LYS A 110 -9.24 13.82 -13.71
C LYS A 110 -8.13 14.87 -13.64
N PRO A 111 -7.42 15.15 -14.74
CA PRO A 111 -6.53 16.30 -14.80
C PRO A 111 -7.37 17.57 -14.61
N LEU A 112 -7.01 18.40 -13.63
CA LEU A 112 -7.48 19.79 -13.57
C LEU A 112 -7.10 20.46 -14.89
N ARG A 113 -8.12 20.94 -15.60
CA ARG A 113 -7.99 22.10 -16.46
C ARG A 113 -8.52 23.29 -15.66
#